data_AF-A0A6M1ZNM9-F1
#
_entry.id   AF-A0A6M1ZNM9-F1
#
_cell.length_a   1.000
_cell.length_b   1.000
_cell.length_c   1.000
_cell.angle_alpha   90.00
_cell.angle_beta   90.00
_cell.angle_gamma   90.00
#
_symmetry.space_group_name_H-M   'P 1'
#
loop_
_entity.id
_entity.type
_entity.pdbx_description
1 polymer ?
#
loop_
_entity_poly.entity_id
_entity_poly.type
_entity_poly.pdbx_seq_one_letter_code
_entity_poly.pdbx_strand_id
1 'polypeptide(L)'
;FIIEEMREYHGLYHVLGSLLSPLQGKKPDPNIVEKLKQRIKTLAVEEVILAFDSTLEGDATALFIKKELDSLNVATTRLALGLPMGSSLDLIDGGTLARAFAGRLRY
;
A
#
# COMPACT_ATOMS: atom_id res chain seq x y z
N PHE A 1 7.54 11.26 -5.48
CA PHE A 1 7.32 12.69 -5.21
C PHE A 1 5.84 13.07 -5.20
N ILE A 2 4.97 12.42 -5.99
CA ILE A 2 3.53 12.71 -6.06
C ILE A 2 2.86 12.91 -4.67
N ILE A 3 3.11 12.02 -3.70
CA ILE A 3 2.51 12.15 -2.36
C ILE A 3 2.96 13.44 -1.64
N GLU A 4 4.22 13.83 -1.81
CA GLU A 4 4.77 15.06 -1.22
C GLU A 4 4.23 16.32 -1.91
N GLU A 5 4.05 16.25 -3.23
CA GLU A 5 3.48 17.35 -4.03
C GLU A 5 2.06 17.72 -3.61
N MET A 6 1.30 16.75 -3.10
CA MET A 6 -0.05 16.99 -2.58
C MET A 6 -0.05 17.84 -1.29
N ARG A 7 1.07 17.93 -0.56
CA ARG A 7 1.23 18.70 0.70
C ARG A 7 0.26 18.37 1.83
N GLU A 8 -0.49 17.28 1.71
CA GLU A 8 -1.44 16.79 2.73
C GLU A 8 -0.85 15.68 3.60
N TYR A 9 0.16 14.96 3.10
CA TYR A 9 0.83 13.93 3.88
C TYR A 9 1.96 14.54 4.71
N HIS A 10 1.89 14.36 6.03
CA HIS A 10 2.89 14.88 6.97
C HIS A 10 3.65 13.80 7.73
N GLY A 11 3.52 12.53 7.29
CA GLY A 11 4.20 11.40 7.89
C GLY A 11 5.61 11.16 7.32
N LEU A 12 6.13 9.96 7.56
CA LEU A 12 7.46 9.55 7.10
C LEU A 12 7.36 8.49 6.00
N TYR A 13 8.27 8.57 5.03
CA TYR A 13 8.37 7.58 3.97
C TYR A 13 9.32 6.44 4.31
N HIS A 14 8.98 5.25 3.81
CA HIS A 14 9.87 4.10 3.72
C HIS A 14 9.78 3.51 2.32
N VAL A 15 10.91 3.40 1.63
CA VAL A 15 10.97 2.94 0.24
C VAL A 15 11.52 1.52 0.19
N LEU A 16 10.74 0.57 -0.33
CA LEU A 16 11.15 -0.85 -0.41
C LEU A 16 12.17 -1.14 -1.51
N GLY A 17 12.26 -0.29 -2.53
CA GLY A 17 13.17 -0.46 -3.67
C GLY A 17 12.70 -1.46 -4.74
N SER A 18 12.03 -2.55 -4.34
CA SER A 18 11.43 -3.51 -5.27
C SER A 18 10.10 -4.06 -4.74
N LEU A 19 9.25 -4.50 -5.68
CA LEU A 19 8.02 -5.22 -5.38
C LEU A 19 8.25 -6.73 -5.46
N LEU A 20 7.39 -7.47 -4.76
CA LEU A 20 7.25 -8.90 -4.92
C LEU A 20 6.70 -9.20 -6.32
N SER A 21 7.36 -10.08 -7.06
CA SER A 21 6.87 -10.61 -8.33
C SER A 21 6.51 -12.08 -8.17
N PRO A 22 5.22 -12.44 -8.07
CA PRO A 22 4.79 -13.83 -7.91
C PRO A 22 5.24 -14.72 -9.06
N LEU A 23 5.24 -14.16 -10.28
CA LEU A 23 5.61 -14.88 -11.50
C LEU A 23 7.11 -15.17 -11.58
N GLN A 24 7.95 -14.27 -11.07
CA GLN A 24 9.42 -14.40 -11.12
C GLN A 24 10.03 -14.91 -9.81
N GLY A 25 9.21 -15.15 -8.78
CA GLY A 25 9.67 -15.55 -7.44
C GLY A 25 10.51 -14.48 -6.72
N LYS A 26 10.49 -13.23 -7.18
CA LYS A 26 11.25 -12.14 -6.57
C LYS A 26 10.52 -11.58 -5.36
N LYS A 27 11.26 -11.22 -4.32
CA LYS A 27 10.76 -10.59 -3.09
C LYS A 27 11.48 -9.26 -2.84
N PRO A 28 10.88 -8.34 -2.06
CA PRO A 28 11.60 -7.18 -1.54
C PRO A 28 12.85 -7.60 -0.77
N ASP A 29 13.88 -6.76 -0.76
CA ASP A 29 15.12 -7.03 -0.02
C ASP A 29 14.80 -7.21 1.47
N PRO A 30 15.11 -8.38 2.07
CA PRO A 30 14.81 -8.64 3.47
C PRO A 30 15.48 -7.62 4.41
N ASN A 31 16.65 -7.07 4.06
CA ASN A 31 17.31 -6.06 4.87
C ASN A 31 16.52 -4.75 4.92
N ILE A 32 15.81 -4.40 3.84
CA ILE A 32 14.97 -3.20 3.79
C ILE A 32 13.71 -3.41 4.64
N VAL A 33 13.11 -4.60 4.56
CA VAL A 33 11.96 -4.97 5.40
C VAL A 33 12.33 -4.97 6.89
N GLU A 34 13.48 -5.51 7.27
CA GLU A 34 13.94 -5.45 8.66
C GLU A 34 14.20 -4.02 9.14
N LYS A 35 14.74 -3.14 8.28
CA LYS A 35 14.86 -1.71 8.59
C LYS A 35 13.49 -1.04 8.81
N LEU A 36 12.46 -1.42 8.05
CA LEU A 36 11.09 -0.95 8.29
C LEU A 36 10.62 -1.36 9.69
N LYS A 37 10.75 -2.65 10.04
CA LYS A 37 10.36 -3.18 11.35
C LYS A 37 11.09 -2.48 12.51
N GLN A 38 12.39 -2.23 12.34
CA GLN A 38 13.18 -1.48 13.32
C GLN A 38 12.67 -0.04 13.46
N ARG A 39 12.42 0.67 12.35
CA ARG A 39 11.89 2.04 12.38
C ARG A 39 10.53 2.12 13.10
N ILE A 40 9.65 1.15 12.86
CA ILE A 40 8.34 1.06 13.52
C ILE A 40 8.52 1.00 15.04
N LYS A 41 9.40 0.13 15.53
CA LYS A 41 9.69 -0.01 16.97
C LYS A 41 10.33 1.25 17.56
N THR A 42 11.37 1.77 16.91
CA THR A 42 12.18 2.88 17.45
C THR A 42 11.40 4.18 17.51
N LEU A 43 10.53 4.44 16.52
CA LEU A 43 9.75 5.67 16.45
C LEU A 43 8.36 5.54 17.07
N ALA A 44 8.01 4.38 17.62
CA ALA A 44 6.66 4.07 18.12
C ALA A 44 5.57 4.42 17.09
N VAL A 45 5.73 3.92 15.85
CA VAL A 45 4.82 4.21 14.75
C VAL A 45 3.44 3.61 15.05
N GLU A 46 2.40 4.43 14.94
CA GLU A 46 1.01 4.01 15.16
C GLU A 46 0.37 3.39 13.92
N GLU A 47 0.74 3.88 12.73
CA GLU A 47 0.18 3.45 11.45
C GLU A 47 1.24 3.32 10.34
N VAL A 48 1.12 2.24 9.56
CA VAL A 48 1.84 2.03 8.31
C VAL A 48 0.84 2.01 7.15
N ILE A 49 0.95 2.99 6.26
CA ILE A 49 0.12 3.10 5.05
C ILE A 49 0.85 2.43 3.88
N LEU A 50 0.26 1.39 3.32
CA LEU A 50 0.79 0.68 2.14
C LEU A 50 0.36 1.41 0.86
N ALA A 51 1.27 2.22 0.31
CA ALA A 51 1.04 3.04 -0.88
C ALA A 51 1.68 2.45 -2.16
N PHE A 52 1.38 1.19 -2.46
CA PHE A 52 1.80 0.55 -3.72
C PHE A 52 0.74 0.68 -4.81
N ASP A 53 1.17 0.62 -6.06
CA ASP A 53 0.29 0.65 -7.22
C ASP A 53 -0.78 -0.45 -7.18
N SER A 54 -1.89 -0.19 -7.87
CA SER A 54 -3.04 -1.09 -8.02
C SER A 54 -2.77 -2.22 -9.04
N THR A 55 -1.62 -2.87 -8.93
CA THR A 55 -1.15 -3.97 -9.79
C THR A 55 -1.10 -5.29 -9.03
N LEU A 56 -0.94 -6.42 -9.73
CA LEU A 56 -0.79 -7.74 -9.10
C LEU A 56 0.42 -7.77 -8.16
N GLU A 57 1.56 -7.24 -8.59
CA GLU A 57 2.79 -7.11 -7.81
C GLU A 57 2.59 -6.20 -6.60
N GLY A 58 1.91 -5.06 -6.78
CA GLY A 58 1.59 -4.14 -5.68
C GLY A 58 0.69 -4.78 -4.63
N ASP A 59 -0.36 -5.49 -5.07
CA ASP A 59 -1.27 -6.25 -4.20
C ASP A 59 -0.55 -7.37 -3.44
N ALA A 60 0.28 -8.14 -4.13
CA ALA A 60 1.06 -9.21 -3.51
C ALA A 60 2.08 -8.66 -2.50
N THR A 61 2.74 -7.55 -2.83
CA THR A 61 3.68 -6.87 -1.93
C THR A 61 2.97 -6.31 -0.71
N ALA A 62 1.81 -5.67 -0.88
CA ALA A 62 1.02 -5.15 0.24
C ALA A 62 0.64 -6.27 1.22
N LEU A 63 0.14 -7.39 0.71
CA LEU A 63 -0.22 -8.54 1.56
C LEU A 63 1.00 -9.15 2.25
N PHE A 64 2.13 -9.24 1.55
CA PHE A 64 3.38 -9.71 2.12
C PHE A 64 3.85 -8.82 3.27
N ILE A 65 3.93 -7.50 3.05
CA ILE A 65 4.36 -6.57 4.10
C ILE A 65 3.38 -6.58 5.28
N LYS A 66 2.07 -6.59 5.04
CA LYS A 66 1.08 -6.71 6.12
C LYS A 66 1.39 -7.91 7.02
N LYS A 67 1.62 -9.09 6.44
CA LYS A 67 1.98 -10.31 7.20
C LYS A 67 3.26 -10.15 8.01
N GLU A 68 4.27 -9.50 7.43
CA GLU A 68 5.53 -9.22 8.15
C GLU A 68 5.33 -8.27 9.34
N LEU A 69 4.29 -7.42 9.32
CA LEU A 69 3.97 -6.45 10.36
C LEU A 69 2.93 -6.94 11.37
N ASP A 70 2.23 -8.06 11.12
CA ASP A 70 1.15 -8.58 11.99
C ASP A 70 1.61 -8.78 13.46
N SER A 71 2.91 -9.07 13.67
CA SER A 71 3.50 -9.26 15.00
C SER A 71 3.87 -7.97 15.75
N LEU A 72 3.80 -6.80 15.10
CA LEU A 72 4.33 -5.54 15.62
C LEU A 72 3.25 -4.63 16.24
N ASN A 73 2.00 -5.09 16.30
CA ASN A 73 0.86 -4.35 16.85
C ASN A 73 0.76 -2.90 16.32
N VAL A 74 1.01 -2.72 15.02
CA VAL A 74 0.90 -1.45 14.30
C VAL A 74 -0.29 -1.50 13.37
N ALA A 75 -1.07 -0.41 13.29
CA ALA A 75 -2.16 -0.34 12.33
C ALA A 75 -1.58 -0.39 10.92
N THR A 76 -2.06 -1.31 10.08
CA THR A 76 -1.62 -1.39 8.69
C THR A 76 -2.82 -1.09 7.80
N THR A 77 -2.74 0.00 7.06
CA THR A 77 -3.78 0.46 6.15
C THR A 77 -3.26 0.48 4.72
N ARG A 78 -4.17 0.69 3.77
CA ARG A 78 -3.86 0.74 2.35
C ARG A 78 -4.60 1.92 1.74
N LEU A 79 -3.96 2.59 0.78
CA LEU A 79 -4.63 3.63 0.01
C LEU A 79 -5.90 3.07 -0.64
N ALA A 80 -6.93 3.91 -0.68
CA ALA A 80 -8.19 3.54 -1.30
C ALA A 80 -7.97 3.19 -2.78
N LEU A 81 -8.68 2.15 -3.23
CA LEU A 81 -8.71 1.71 -4.61
C LEU A 81 -10.10 1.97 -5.15
N GLY A 82 -10.20 2.68 -6.28
CA GLY A 82 -11.52 2.96 -6.84
C GLY A 82 -11.51 3.97 -7.96
N LEU A 83 -12.65 4.63 -8.11
CA LEU A 83 -12.93 5.54 -9.21
C LEU A 83 -12.16 6.86 -9.03
N PRO A 84 -11.49 7.37 -10.07
CA PRO A 84 -10.98 8.73 -10.06
C PRO A 84 -12.11 9.73 -9.82
N MET A 85 -11.86 10.78 -9.03
CA MET A 85 -12.85 11.84 -8.89
C MET A 85 -13.10 12.52 -10.25
N GLY A 86 -14.37 12.79 -10.54
CA GLY A 86 -14.79 13.43 -11.79
C GLY A 86 -14.88 12.50 -13.01
N SER A 87 -14.62 11.21 -12.87
CA SER A 87 -14.83 10.25 -13.96
C SER A 87 -16.30 9.88 -14.14
N SER A 88 -16.76 9.72 -15.38
CA SER A 88 -18.06 9.10 -15.67
C SER A 88 -17.97 7.58 -15.58
N LEU A 89 -18.97 6.94 -14.95
CA LEU A 89 -19.02 5.47 -14.80
C LEU A 89 -18.97 4.74 -16.14
N ASP A 90 -19.56 5.32 -17.19
CA ASP A 90 -19.62 4.73 -18.53
C ASP A 90 -18.24 4.62 -19.20
N LEU A 91 -17.24 5.32 -18.67
CA LEU A 91 -15.86 5.36 -19.18
C LEU A 91 -14.90 4.52 -18.34
N ILE A 92 -15.39 3.82 -17.31
CA ILE A 92 -14.58 3.04 -16.38
C ILE A 92 -14.58 1.57 -16.79
N ASP A 93 -13.40 0.96 -16.78
CA ASP A 93 -13.27 -0.47 -17.06
C ASP A 93 -13.84 -1.33 -15.92
N GLY A 94 -14.27 -2.55 -16.26
CA GLY A 94 -14.88 -3.46 -15.30
C GLY A 94 -13.97 -3.83 -14.12
N GLY A 95 -12.64 -3.82 -14.30
CA GLY A 95 -11.68 -4.12 -13.24
C GLY A 95 -11.64 -3.03 -12.18
N THR A 96 -11.58 -1.77 -12.61
CA THR A 96 -11.65 -0.61 -11.71
C THR A 96 -13.00 -0.55 -10.97
N LEU A 97 -14.12 -0.81 -11.67
CA LEU A 97 -15.44 -0.90 -11.04
C LEU A 97 -15.49 -2.02 -9.98
N ALA A 98 -15.00 -3.21 -10.30
CA ALA A 98 -14.96 -4.32 -9.36
C ALA A 98 -14.15 -3.98 -8.08
N ARG A 99 -13.00 -3.30 -8.24
CA ARG A 99 -12.21 -2.81 -7.10
C ARG A 99 -12.98 -1.77 -6.28
N ALA A 100 -13.64 -0.81 -6.92
CA ALA A 100 -14.45 0.19 -6.24
C ALA A 100 -15.60 -0.44 -5.44
N PHE A 101 -16.30 -1.44 -6.00
CA PHE A 101 -17.35 -2.19 -5.29
C PHE A 101 -16.81 -2.98 -4.09
N ALA A 102 -15.64 -3.61 -4.23
CA ALA A 102 -15.01 -4.34 -3.14
C ALA A 102 -14.57 -3.41 -1.99
N GLY A 103 -14.08 -2.21 -2.32
CA GLY A 103 -13.61 -1.20 -1.37
C GLY A 103 -14.70 -0.23 -0.87
N ARG A 104 -15.98 -0.48 -1.14
CA ARG A 104 -17.06 0.45 -0.77
C ARG A 104 -17.13 0.69 0.74
N LEU A 105 -17.33 1.95 1.12
CA LEU A 105 -17.49 2.35 2.51
C LEU A 105 -18.96 2.23 2.94
N ARG A 106 -19.19 1.95 4.23
CA ARG A 106 -20.51 2.04 4.86
C ARG A 106 -20.59 3.40 5.57
N TYR A 107 -21.71 4.09 5.39
CA TYR A 107 -22.07 5.29 6.14
C TYR A 107 -23.24 4.96 7.06
#